data_AF-A0A971H8X5-F1
#
_entry.id   AF-A0A971H8X5-F1
#
_cell.length_a   1.000
_cell.length_b   1.000
_cell.length_c   1.000
_cell.angle_alpha   90.00
_cell.angle_beta   90.00
_cell.angle_gamma   90.00
#
_symmetry.space_group_name_H-M   'P 1'
#
loop_
_entity.id
_entity.type
_entity.pdbx_description
1 polymer ?
#
loop_
_entity_poly.entity_id
_entity_poly.type
_entity_poly.pdbx_seq_one_letter_code
_entity_poly.pdbx_strand_id
1 'polypeptide(L)'
;MRRFLVCLFTLTCILFPLLAQEHQLVGIWVSTDGKTTYEVIDGFKANSGAVLAVESGVETDLGSWKYKDGSYVMQVGWYSYDVTFVTEDVMQFGRDAFKRSEKIEETGIVSIKTDEQAFIHTLGSYSWLDGEDGKTVLFRTTFSNDSGVQEKFSSDGTLYELESWAIGSGVLKIGSTTLVDSRVSDRYLIGLDQYDNFVVYKCLGDADEVDRTSLKNEREAFLAALTTDGWFTTNYYSGPTIHRFRPIESELKGRVIQIRDNELYSWSVWEYSPGTGTIKVGYTTYTGAILVGDTIAFVESSGNQEFYRRLPGGENHRFTVGDVVGVPLSETNIDKISSILNGQFQSGEYVYTFDFSDNKLNGYVHKFTTEPFKVIGNKFTNNIIGNSERLWAVEDIVVFDERNVLKRDTQKVWLQSISNEESEALQQQAKDASQSFLEKHVVVRIRTKDGKTIDVELPVSSFSDIVDLTLLVE
;
A
#
# COMPACT_ATOMS: atom_id res chain seq x y z
N MET A 1 43.27 33.09 65.03
CA MET A 1 43.68 31.68 65.22
C MET A 1 42.43 30.82 65.10
N ARG A 2 42.40 29.83 64.18
CA ARG A 2 41.64 28.55 64.25
C ARG A 2 40.13 28.64 64.61
N ARG A 3 39.15 28.25 63.79
CA ARG A 3 39.04 27.03 62.97
C ARG A 3 37.86 27.16 61.98
N PHE A 4 38.07 26.69 60.75
CA PHE A 4 37.03 26.32 59.79
C PHE A 4 36.16 25.18 60.36
N LEU A 5 34.84 25.27 60.24
CA LEU A 5 33.94 24.11 60.28
C LEU A 5 33.08 24.16 59.02
N VAL A 6 33.49 23.37 58.03
CA VAL A 6 32.72 23.04 56.83
C VAL A 6 31.68 22.01 57.25
N CYS A 7 30.40 22.39 57.26
CA CYS A 7 29.30 21.42 57.31
C CYS A 7 28.90 21.08 55.87
N LEU A 8 29.49 19.98 55.40
CA LEU A 8 29.11 19.26 54.19
C LEU A 8 27.74 18.61 54.45
N PHE A 9 26.65 19.16 53.90
CA PHE A 9 25.37 18.46 53.82
C PHE A 9 25.36 17.66 52.52
N THR A 10 26.07 16.54 52.50
CA THR A 10 25.86 15.47 51.53
C THR A 10 24.56 14.78 51.88
N LEU A 11 23.45 15.23 51.28
CA LEU A 11 22.26 14.41 51.13
C LEU A 11 22.57 13.40 50.02
N THR A 12 23.20 12.29 50.38
CA THR A 12 23.22 11.07 49.58
C THR A 12 21.78 10.63 49.38
N CYS A 13 21.16 11.04 48.27
CA CYS A 13 20.10 10.27 47.65
C CYS A 13 20.71 8.90 47.36
N ILE A 14 20.38 7.91 48.20
CA ILE A 14 20.58 6.51 47.87
C ILE A 14 19.58 6.23 46.74
N LEU A 15 19.99 6.53 45.51
CA LEU A 15 19.55 5.80 44.34
C LEU A 15 20.00 4.37 44.58
N PHE A 16 19.14 3.57 45.20
CA PHE A 16 19.21 2.14 44.94
C PHE A 16 18.99 2.01 43.43
N PRO A 17 19.96 1.53 42.63
CA PRO A 17 19.54 0.89 41.39
C PRO A 17 18.56 -0.20 41.84
N LEU A 18 17.33 -0.14 41.34
CA LEU A 18 16.47 -1.31 41.33
C LEU A 18 17.28 -2.34 40.54
N LEU A 19 18.07 -3.18 41.23
CA LEU A 19 18.74 -4.30 40.59
C LEU A 19 17.62 -5.09 39.97
N ALA A 20 17.59 -5.14 38.63
CA ALA A 20 16.69 -6.02 37.92
C ALA A 20 16.81 -7.39 38.56
N GLN A 21 15.70 -7.93 39.05
CA GLN A 21 15.71 -9.27 39.60
C GLN A 21 16.02 -10.20 38.43
N GLU A 22 17.24 -10.73 38.36
CA GLU A 22 17.60 -11.70 37.32
C GLU A 22 16.68 -12.92 37.48
N HIS A 23 15.73 -13.05 36.56
CA HIS A 23 14.80 -14.16 36.55
C HIS A 23 15.46 -15.35 35.87
N GLN A 24 15.59 -16.47 36.60
CA GLN A 24 16.18 -17.71 36.08
C GLN A 24 15.53 -18.16 34.77
N LEU A 25 14.24 -17.88 34.57
CA LEU A 25 13.51 -18.27 33.37
C LEU A 25 13.92 -17.46 32.12
N VAL A 26 14.39 -16.23 32.25
CA VAL A 26 14.72 -15.36 31.11
C VAL A 26 15.90 -15.94 30.34
N GLY A 27 15.76 -16.08 29.02
CA GLY A 27 16.74 -16.74 28.16
C GLY A 27 16.13 -17.42 26.94
N ILE A 28 17.01 -17.96 26.09
CA ILE A 28 16.62 -18.78 24.94
C ILE A 28 16.72 -20.24 25.31
N TRP A 29 15.62 -20.97 25.14
CA TRP A 29 15.46 -22.36 25.54
C TRP A 29 15.11 -23.22 24.34
N VAL A 30 15.88 -24.28 24.10
CA VAL A 30 15.72 -25.14 22.92
C VAL A 30 15.31 -26.54 23.36
N SER A 31 14.29 -27.10 22.73
CA SER A 31 13.84 -28.48 22.97
C SER A 31 14.95 -29.47 22.67
N THR A 32 14.91 -30.65 23.30
CA THR A 32 15.93 -31.69 23.09
C THR A 32 16.00 -32.21 21.65
N ASP A 33 14.89 -32.14 20.90
CA ASP A 33 14.84 -32.48 19.48
C ASP A 33 15.19 -31.31 18.55
N GLY A 34 15.45 -30.12 19.10
CA GLY A 34 15.85 -28.91 18.38
C GLY A 34 14.74 -28.25 17.56
N LYS A 35 13.49 -28.70 17.67
CA LYS A 35 12.38 -28.20 16.84
C LYS A 35 11.68 -26.98 17.41
N THR A 36 11.64 -26.85 18.73
CA THR A 36 10.94 -25.77 19.42
C THR A 36 11.94 -24.95 20.20
N THR A 37 11.90 -23.64 19.97
CA THR A 37 12.66 -22.67 20.75
C THR A 37 11.70 -21.75 21.48
N TYR A 38 11.93 -21.50 22.76
CA TYR A 38 11.26 -20.45 23.53
C TYR A 38 12.25 -19.34 23.84
N GLU A 39 11.96 -18.14 23.38
CA GLU A 39 12.65 -16.92 23.78
C GLU A 39 11.83 -16.30 24.91
N VAL A 40 12.26 -16.52 26.15
CA VAL A 40 11.61 -15.98 27.34
C VAL A 40 12.24 -14.63 27.65
N ILE A 41 11.43 -13.59 27.56
CA ILE A 41 11.88 -12.20 27.67
C ILE A 41 11.35 -11.59 28.96
N ASP A 42 12.16 -10.76 29.62
CA ASP A 42 11.72 -10.06 30.81
C ASP A 42 10.65 -9.01 30.46
N GLY A 43 9.72 -8.78 31.38
CA GLY A 43 8.60 -7.88 31.14
C GLY A 43 8.77 -6.49 31.74
N PHE A 44 7.67 -5.74 31.69
CA PHE A 44 7.58 -4.42 32.32
C PHE A 44 7.24 -4.51 33.81
N LYS A 45 6.50 -5.55 34.20
CA LYS A 45 6.00 -5.75 35.54
C LYS A 45 6.87 -6.79 36.25
N ALA A 46 7.19 -6.53 37.50
CA ALA A 46 7.91 -7.48 38.34
C ALA A 46 7.26 -8.87 38.26
N ASN A 47 8.08 -9.90 38.14
CA ASN A 47 7.65 -11.30 38.10
C ASN A 47 6.74 -11.65 36.91
N SER A 48 6.87 -10.99 35.76
CA SER A 48 6.17 -11.40 34.55
C SER A 48 6.85 -10.88 33.29
N GLY A 49 6.65 -11.57 32.17
CA GLY A 49 7.19 -11.17 30.88
C GLY A 49 6.57 -11.95 29.73
N ALA A 50 7.13 -11.76 28.53
CA ALA A 50 6.65 -12.39 27.32
C ALA A 50 7.42 -13.67 27.00
N VAL A 51 6.81 -14.54 26.21
CA VAL A 51 7.48 -15.73 25.64
C VAL A 51 7.18 -15.78 24.17
N LEU A 52 8.21 -15.80 23.34
CA LEU A 52 8.08 -16.04 21.91
C LEU A 52 8.44 -17.50 21.63
N ALA A 53 7.48 -18.29 21.16
CA ALA A 53 7.75 -19.62 20.66
C ALA A 53 8.19 -19.56 19.20
N VAL A 54 9.11 -20.42 18.80
CA VAL A 54 9.55 -20.57 17.42
C VAL A 54 9.57 -22.06 17.11
N GLU A 55 8.66 -22.51 16.25
CA GLU A 55 8.60 -23.89 15.78
C GLU A 55 9.16 -24.01 14.37
N SER A 56 10.19 -24.86 14.20
CA SER A 56 10.83 -25.14 12.90
C SER A 56 11.18 -23.89 12.07
N GLY A 57 11.39 -22.75 12.74
CA GLY A 57 11.79 -21.47 12.15
C GLY A 57 10.70 -20.65 11.45
N VAL A 58 9.42 -21.04 11.47
CA VAL A 58 8.39 -20.37 10.63
C VAL A 58 7.04 -20.12 11.34
N GLU A 59 6.81 -20.65 12.54
CA GLU A 59 5.55 -20.40 13.28
C GLU A 59 5.87 -19.86 14.68
N THR A 60 5.32 -18.69 15.00
CA THR A 60 5.52 -18.03 16.29
C THR A 60 4.22 -17.94 17.07
N ASP A 61 4.17 -18.57 18.24
CA ASP A 61 3.12 -18.33 19.22
C ASP A 61 3.63 -17.30 20.23
N LEU A 62 2.83 -16.25 20.47
CA LEU A 62 3.08 -15.31 21.54
C LEU A 62 2.45 -15.81 22.85
N GLY A 63 3.27 -15.86 23.88
CA GLY A 63 2.94 -16.31 25.20
C GLY A 63 3.35 -15.32 26.28
N SER A 64 3.15 -15.72 27.53
CA SER A 64 3.58 -14.96 28.70
C SER A 64 4.08 -15.87 29.81
N TRP A 65 4.86 -15.32 30.73
CA TRP A 65 5.23 -16.01 31.96
C TRP A 65 4.94 -15.14 33.17
N LYS A 66 4.69 -15.78 34.31
CA LYS A 66 4.50 -15.14 35.62
C LYS A 66 5.24 -15.92 36.68
N TYR A 67 5.83 -15.23 37.65
CA TYR A 67 6.41 -15.82 38.84
C TYR A 67 5.51 -15.51 40.04
N LYS A 68 5.00 -16.56 40.69
CA LYS A 68 4.10 -16.43 41.84
C LYS A 68 4.33 -17.58 42.81
N ASP A 69 4.35 -17.27 44.10
CA ASP A 69 4.43 -18.25 45.19
C ASP A 69 5.60 -19.24 45.08
N GLY A 70 6.72 -18.81 44.49
CA GLY A 70 7.94 -19.61 44.34
C GLY A 70 8.03 -20.40 43.04
N SER A 71 7.00 -20.41 42.19
CA SER A 71 7.02 -21.09 40.89
C SER A 71 6.86 -20.12 39.72
N TYR A 72 7.43 -20.51 38.59
CA TYR A 72 7.17 -19.89 37.30
C TYR A 72 6.02 -20.63 36.61
N VAL A 73 5.04 -19.89 36.11
CA VAL A 73 4.00 -20.40 35.21
C VAL A 73 4.26 -19.78 33.85
N MET A 74 4.40 -20.62 32.83
CA MET A 74 4.53 -20.19 31.44
C MET A 74 3.27 -20.57 30.67
N GLN A 75 2.79 -19.65 29.84
CA GLN A 75 1.68 -19.85 28.93
C GLN A 75 2.15 -19.59 27.49
N VAL A 76 1.94 -20.56 26.61
CA VAL A 76 2.20 -20.43 25.16
C VAL A 76 1.01 -21.06 24.44
N GLY A 77 0.34 -20.28 23.58
CA GLY A 77 -0.92 -20.69 22.98
C GLY A 77 -1.94 -21.14 24.02
N TRP A 78 -2.46 -22.36 23.87
CA TRP A 78 -3.43 -22.99 24.79
C TRP A 78 -2.79 -23.67 26.01
N TYR A 79 -1.45 -23.79 26.02
CA TYR A 79 -0.73 -24.51 27.06
C TYR A 79 -0.32 -23.56 28.18
N SER A 80 -0.67 -23.91 29.42
CA SER A 80 -0.26 -23.18 30.62
C SER A 80 0.21 -24.19 31.65
N TYR A 81 1.50 -24.19 31.95
CA TYR A 81 2.12 -25.14 32.89
C TYR A 81 3.11 -24.44 33.82
N ASP A 82 3.30 -25.03 35.00
CA ASP A 82 4.44 -24.70 35.85
C ASP A 82 5.75 -25.10 35.15
N VAL A 83 6.75 -24.22 35.23
CA VAL A 83 8.10 -24.52 34.78
C VAL A 83 8.89 -25.11 35.94
N THR A 84 9.44 -26.30 35.71
CA THR A 84 10.30 -26.98 36.70
C THR A 84 11.74 -26.99 36.22
N PHE A 85 12.65 -26.42 37.01
CA PHE A 85 14.08 -26.48 36.71
C PHE A 85 14.67 -27.81 37.20
N VAL A 86 15.20 -28.61 36.27
CA VAL A 86 15.98 -29.82 36.59
C VAL A 86 17.41 -29.43 36.94
N THR A 87 17.96 -28.42 36.24
CA THR A 87 19.23 -27.75 36.54
C THR A 87 19.09 -26.25 36.21
N GLU A 88 20.12 -25.43 36.44
CA GLU A 88 20.09 -23.99 36.08
C GLU A 88 19.77 -23.76 34.59
N ASP A 89 20.25 -24.66 33.73
CA ASP A 89 20.15 -24.57 32.27
C ASP A 89 19.27 -25.66 31.65
N VAL A 90 18.48 -26.37 32.44
CA VAL A 90 17.50 -27.34 31.95
C VAL A 90 16.18 -27.16 32.66
N MET A 91 15.15 -26.79 31.91
CA MET A 91 13.78 -26.65 32.40
C MET A 91 12.86 -27.70 31.78
N GLN A 92 11.78 -28.01 32.48
CA GLN A 92 10.64 -28.77 31.98
C GLN A 92 9.44 -27.86 31.84
N PHE A 93 8.79 -27.94 30.68
CA PHE A 93 7.52 -27.29 30.39
C PHE A 93 6.56 -28.32 29.81
N GLY A 94 5.46 -28.60 30.52
CA GLY A 94 4.60 -29.73 30.18
C GLY A 94 5.35 -31.07 30.32
N ARG A 95 5.45 -31.84 29.23
CA ARG A 95 6.15 -33.13 29.20
C ARG A 95 7.57 -33.03 28.61
N ASP A 96 7.91 -31.87 28.08
CA ASP A 96 9.11 -31.68 27.28
C ASP A 96 10.21 -30.98 28.09
N ALA A 97 11.45 -31.34 27.80
CA ALA A 97 12.63 -30.77 28.42
C ALA A 97 13.30 -29.80 27.44
N PHE A 98 13.73 -28.66 27.97
CA PHE A 98 14.39 -27.61 27.22
C PHE A 98 15.73 -27.28 27.85
N LYS A 99 16.76 -27.11 27.02
CA LYS A 99 18.09 -26.69 27.45
C LYS A 99 18.28 -25.22 27.10
N ARG A 100 18.86 -24.44 28.02
CA ARG A 100 19.23 -23.06 27.75
C ARG A 100 20.35 -23.02 26.71
N SER A 101 20.10 -22.28 25.64
CA SER A 101 21.09 -21.95 24.61
C SER A 101 21.81 -20.65 24.95
N GLU A 102 21.07 -19.65 25.45
CA GLU A 102 21.58 -18.30 25.68
C GLU A 102 20.90 -17.66 26.90
N LYS A 103 21.63 -16.85 27.67
CA LYS A 103 21.04 -15.88 28.60
C LYS A 103 20.83 -14.58 27.81
N ILE A 104 19.60 -14.06 27.83
CA ILE A 104 19.30 -12.79 27.15
C ILE A 104 19.79 -11.65 28.05
N GLU A 105 20.86 -10.98 27.63
CA GLU A 105 21.27 -9.70 28.18
C GLU A 105 20.77 -8.60 27.23
N GLU A 106 19.73 -7.87 27.64
CA GLU A 106 19.23 -6.75 26.86
C GLU A 106 20.10 -5.52 27.11
N THR A 107 20.91 -5.16 26.11
CA THR A 107 21.68 -3.91 26.12
C THR A 107 21.00 -2.88 25.21
N GLY A 108 21.24 -1.60 25.45
CA GLY A 108 20.71 -0.54 24.57
C GLY A 108 19.17 -0.40 24.58
N ILE A 109 18.48 -0.90 25.62
CA ILE A 109 17.03 -0.76 25.75
C ILE A 109 16.67 0.72 25.81
N VAL A 110 15.77 1.13 24.92
CA VAL A 110 15.14 2.45 24.96
C VAL A 110 13.67 2.29 25.34
N SER A 111 13.23 2.94 26.41
CA SER A 111 11.82 2.98 26.77
C SER A 111 11.13 4.19 26.14
N ILE A 112 9.93 3.97 25.61
CA ILE A 112 9.07 5.03 25.09
C ILE A 112 8.73 6.09 26.16
N LYS A 113 8.76 5.72 27.46
CA LYS A 113 8.50 6.65 28.57
C LYS A 113 9.70 7.51 28.93
N THR A 114 10.91 7.07 28.60
CA THR A 114 12.14 7.76 28.98
C THR A 114 12.69 8.62 27.85
N ASP A 115 12.68 8.10 26.63
CA ASP A 115 13.21 8.78 25.44
C ASP A 115 12.43 8.37 24.19
N GLU A 116 11.36 9.10 23.88
CA GLU A 116 10.51 8.85 22.72
C GLU A 116 11.29 8.97 21.40
N GLN A 117 12.25 9.90 21.29
CA GLN A 117 12.96 10.15 20.05
C GLN A 117 13.98 9.05 19.75
N ALA A 118 14.73 8.62 20.77
CA ALA A 118 15.59 7.45 20.62
C ALA A 118 14.77 6.19 20.36
N PHE A 119 13.58 6.05 20.97
CA PHE A 119 12.69 4.92 20.72
C PHE A 119 12.25 4.87 19.25
N ILE A 120 11.74 5.99 18.72
CA ILE A 120 11.34 6.13 17.31
C ILE A 120 12.50 5.79 16.37
N HIS A 121 13.69 6.31 16.67
CA HIS A 121 14.87 6.07 15.84
C HIS A 121 15.20 4.57 15.79
N THR A 122 15.28 3.90 16.93
CA THR A 122 15.53 2.46 16.99
C THR A 122 14.42 1.65 16.32
N LEU A 123 13.15 2.03 16.53
CA LEU A 123 11.99 1.39 15.90
C LEU A 123 12.08 1.37 14.37
N GLY A 124 12.44 2.51 13.77
CA GLY A 124 12.55 2.65 12.32
C GLY A 124 13.87 2.17 11.71
N SER A 125 14.87 1.84 12.54
CA SER A 125 16.20 1.39 12.08
C SER A 125 16.25 -0.10 11.79
N TYR A 126 15.27 -0.87 12.27
CA TYR A 126 15.24 -2.32 12.13
C TYR A 126 14.03 -2.83 11.35
N SER A 127 14.21 -4.00 10.78
CA SER A 127 13.14 -4.87 10.33
C SER A 127 12.75 -5.83 11.45
N TRP A 128 11.47 -6.15 11.52
CA TRP A 128 10.87 -6.84 12.64
C TRP A 128 10.10 -8.07 12.18
N LEU A 129 10.02 -9.09 13.02
CA LEU A 129 9.13 -10.23 12.89
C LEU A 129 8.03 -10.09 13.94
N ASP A 130 6.79 -9.97 13.50
CA ASP A 130 5.64 -9.95 14.40
C ASP A 130 5.52 -11.31 15.11
N GLY A 131 5.53 -11.28 16.44
CA GLY A 131 5.51 -12.49 17.26
C GLY A 131 4.15 -13.18 17.30
N GLU A 132 3.06 -12.54 16.86
CA GLU A 132 1.72 -13.14 16.81
C GLU A 132 1.47 -13.96 15.54
N ASP A 133 1.93 -13.48 14.38
CA ASP A 133 1.60 -14.09 13.09
C ASP A 133 2.80 -14.31 12.15
N GLY A 134 4.02 -14.07 12.64
CA GLY A 134 5.26 -14.35 11.92
C GLY A 134 5.47 -13.48 10.67
N LYS A 135 4.78 -12.35 10.55
CA LYS A 135 4.93 -11.44 9.40
C LYS A 135 6.12 -10.52 9.59
N THR A 136 6.79 -10.18 8.48
CA THR A 136 7.85 -9.16 8.51
C THR A 136 7.24 -7.77 8.57
N VAL A 137 7.76 -6.90 9.42
CA VAL A 137 7.22 -5.57 9.70
C VAL A 137 8.32 -4.52 9.56
N LEU A 138 7.98 -3.42 8.88
CA LEU A 138 8.83 -2.22 8.75
C LEU A 138 8.06 -1.00 9.27
N PHE A 139 8.71 -0.19 10.11
CA PHE A 139 8.17 1.10 10.56
C PHE A 139 8.84 2.24 9.81
N ARG A 140 8.06 3.02 9.07
CA ARG A 140 8.56 4.18 8.31
C ARG A 140 7.87 5.45 8.77
N THR A 141 8.64 6.53 8.98
CA THR A 141 8.10 7.86 9.29
C THR A 141 7.63 8.57 8.03
N THR A 142 6.57 9.39 8.13
CA THR A 142 5.98 10.08 6.96
C THR A 142 6.08 11.60 7.04
N PHE A 143 5.10 12.29 7.62
CA PHE A 143 5.05 13.76 7.69
C PHE A 143 5.71 14.31 8.96
N SER A 144 5.77 13.49 10.01
CA SER A 144 6.41 13.79 11.29
C SER A 144 7.33 12.63 11.69
N ASN A 145 8.18 12.86 12.69
CA ASN A 145 9.05 11.82 13.23
C ASN A 145 8.27 10.86 14.15
N ASP A 146 7.18 11.31 14.74
CA ASP A 146 6.36 10.56 15.69
C ASP A 146 5.18 9.83 15.05
N SER A 147 5.10 9.78 13.72
CA SER A 147 4.05 9.02 13.03
C SER A 147 4.49 8.51 11.66
N GLY A 148 3.77 7.51 11.15
CA GLY A 148 3.94 7.06 9.79
C GLY A 148 3.19 5.78 9.48
N VAL A 149 3.82 4.95 8.65
CA VAL A 149 3.24 3.69 8.14
C VAL A 149 4.01 2.49 8.67
N GLN A 150 3.26 1.48 9.07
CA GLN A 150 3.72 0.13 9.30
C GLN A 150 3.42 -0.67 8.05
N GLU A 151 4.45 -1.26 7.45
CA GLU A 151 4.33 -2.16 6.32
C GLU A 151 4.50 -3.60 6.80
N LYS A 152 3.48 -4.43 6.65
CA LYS A 152 3.49 -5.84 7.08
C LYS A 152 3.50 -6.75 5.85
N PHE A 153 4.41 -7.72 5.83
CA PHE A 153 4.67 -8.63 4.71
C PHE A 153 4.56 -10.08 5.13
N SER A 154 4.00 -10.90 4.24
CA SER A 154 4.02 -12.36 4.35
C SER A 154 5.43 -12.91 4.10
N SER A 155 5.65 -14.18 4.48
CA SER A 155 6.94 -14.86 4.35
C SER A 155 7.45 -14.99 2.91
N ASP A 156 6.56 -14.86 1.92
CA ASP A 156 6.87 -14.82 0.49
C ASP A 156 7.23 -13.41 -0.03
N GLY A 157 7.24 -12.40 0.85
CA GLY A 157 7.48 -11.00 0.52
C GLY A 157 6.25 -10.24 0.02
N THR A 158 5.08 -10.87 -0.03
CA THR A 158 3.84 -10.20 -0.46
C THR A 158 3.34 -9.26 0.65
N LEU A 159 2.99 -8.02 0.30
CA LEU A 159 2.37 -7.08 1.24
C LEU A 159 1.09 -7.70 1.80
N TYR A 160 1.03 -7.78 3.12
CA TYR A 160 -0.12 -8.23 3.88
C TYR A 160 -1.01 -7.04 4.26
N GLU A 161 -0.43 -6.00 4.85
CA GLU A 161 -1.18 -4.88 5.42
C GLU A 161 -0.35 -3.58 5.49
N LEU A 162 -1.05 -2.44 5.42
CA LEU A 162 -0.51 -1.11 5.70
C LEU A 162 -1.32 -0.50 6.84
N GLU A 163 -0.66 -0.15 7.94
CA GLU A 163 -1.32 0.47 9.09
C GLU A 163 -0.64 1.79 9.45
N SER A 164 -1.42 2.74 9.98
CA SER A 164 -0.83 3.95 10.57
C SER A 164 -0.21 3.61 11.92
N TRP A 165 0.96 4.16 12.23
CA TRP A 165 1.46 4.22 13.60
C TRP A 165 1.70 5.66 14.03
N ALA A 166 1.59 5.90 15.34
CA ALA A 166 1.92 7.18 15.95
C ALA A 166 2.34 7.01 17.42
N ILE A 167 3.20 7.91 17.88
CA ILE A 167 3.64 8.01 19.28
C ILE A 167 3.20 9.35 19.85
N GLY A 168 2.65 9.32 21.06
CA GLY A 168 2.39 10.53 21.81
C GLY A 168 2.16 10.24 23.29
N SER A 169 2.75 11.06 24.17
CA SER A 169 2.62 10.91 25.63
C SER A 169 3.06 9.53 26.14
N GLY A 170 4.11 8.99 25.53
CA GLY A 170 4.69 7.68 25.84
C GLY A 170 3.78 6.51 25.48
N VAL A 171 2.83 6.70 24.55
CA VAL A 171 1.92 5.65 24.05
C VAL A 171 2.21 5.45 22.58
N LEU A 172 2.39 4.21 22.16
CA LEU A 172 2.52 3.81 20.75
C LEU A 172 1.19 3.25 20.27
N LYS A 173 0.61 3.85 19.24
CA LYS A 173 -0.56 3.33 18.55
C LYS A 173 -0.14 2.77 17.20
N ILE A 174 -0.59 1.56 16.88
CA ILE A 174 -0.36 0.88 15.60
C ILE A 174 -1.73 0.37 15.14
N GLY A 175 -2.27 0.93 14.06
CA GLY A 175 -3.61 0.61 13.59
C GLY A 175 -4.64 0.76 14.71
N SER A 176 -5.25 -0.36 15.11
CA SER A 176 -6.18 -0.44 16.24
C SER A 176 -5.53 -0.76 17.59
N THR A 177 -4.29 -1.25 17.59
CA THR A 177 -3.53 -1.64 18.77
C THR A 177 -2.96 -0.40 19.49
N THR A 178 -3.15 -0.34 20.80
CA THR A 178 -2.65 0.75 21.65
C THR A 178 -1.73 0.17 22.71
N LEU A 179 -0.45 0.49 22.62
CA LEU A 179 0.59 0.09 23.57
C LEU A 179 0.83 1.20 24.58
N VAL A 180 0.44 0.96 25.83
CA VAL A 180 0.49 1.95 26.92
C VAL A 180 1.89 2.12 27.52
N ASP A 181 2.75 1.13 27.31
CA ASP A 181 4.17 1.15 27.62
C ASP A 181 4.91 0.28 26.60
N SER A 182 6.14 0.66 26.25
CA SER A 182 6.93 -0.04 25.23
C SER A 182 8.43 0.19 25.44
N ARG A 183 9.22 -0.82 25.06
CA ARG A 183 10.67 -0.79 25.03
C ARG A 183 11.16 -1.39 23.72
N VAL A 184 12.23 -0.84 23.19
CA VAL A 184 12.86 -1.30 21.95
C VAL A 184 14.36 -1.47 22.16
N SER A 185 14.91 -2.53 21.60
CA SER A 185 16.35 -2.85 21.57
C SER A 185 16.75 -3.36 20.19
N ASP A 186 18.00 -3.79 20.05
CA ASP A 186 18.50 -4.52 18.87
C ASP A 186 17.99 -5.96 18.77
N ARG A 187 17.23 -6.45 19.77
CA ARG A 187 16.63 -7.80 19.77
C ARG A 187 15.12 -7.78 19.68
N TYR A 188 14.46 -6.87 20.40
CA TYR A 188 13.00 -6.89 20.52
C TYR A 188 12.40 -5.49 20.58
N LEU A 189 11.22 -5.36 19.99
CA LEU A 189 10.21 -4.39 20.40
C LEU A 189 9.20 -5.14 21.27
N ILE A 190 9.00 -4.67 22.50
CA ILE A 190 8.03 -5.26 23.42
C ILE A 190 7.13 -4.14 23.89
N GLY A 191 5.83 -4.41 24.02
CA GLY A 191 4.86 -3.49 24.55
C GLY A 191 3.79 -4.19 25.40
N LEU A 192 3.08 -3.39 26.18
CA LEU A 192 1.85 -3.80 26.85
C LEU A 192 0.67 -3.08 26.23
N ASP A 193 -0.35 -3.83 25.82
CA ASP A 193 -1.61 -3.24 25.41
C ASP A 193 -2.41 -2.71 26.62
N GLN A 194 -3.56 -2.10 26.34
CA GLN A 194 -4.48 -1.57 27.36
C GLN A 194 -5.12 -2.64 28.28
N TYR A 195 -4.94 -3.92 27.97
CA TYR A 195 -5.44 -5.08 28.74
C TYR A 195 -4.30 -5.85 29.43
N ASP A 196 -3.09 -5.30 29.46
CA ASP A 196 -1.89 -5.93 29.98
C ASP A 196 -1.42 -7.18 29.22
N ASN A 197 -1.83 -7.34 27.96
CA ASN A 197 -1.28 -8.37 27.08
C ASN A 197 0.04 -7.88 26.48
N PHE A 198 0.98 -8.79 26.30
CA PHE A 198 2.23 -8.49 25.62
C PHE A 198 2.02 -8.44 24.12
N VAL A 199 2.70 -7.49 23.48
CA VAL A 199 2.92 -7.44 22.03
C VAL A 199 4.42 -7.46 21.82
N VAL A 200 4.91 -8.38 20.99
CA VAL A 200 6.34 -8.60 20.79
C VAL A 200 6.65 -8.64 19.31
N TYR A 201 7.68 -7.91 18.91
CA TYR A 201 8.33 -8.09 17.63
C TYR A 201 9.80 -8.44 17.85
N LYS A 202 10.29 -9.42 17.11
CA LYS A 202 11.70 -9.83 17.12
C LYS A 202 12.47 -9.11 16.02
N CYS A 203 13.62 -8.54 16.34
CA CYS A 203 14.49 -7.89 15.38
C CYS A 203 15.04 -8.92 14.37
N LEU A 204 14.94 -8.61 13.09
CA LEU A 204 15.51 -9.39 11.98
C LEU A 204 16.84 -8.81 11.48
N GLY A 205 17.18 -7.59 11.91
CA GLY A 205 18.35 -6.85 11.48
C GLY A 205 17.98 -5.45 10.97
N ASP A 206 18.98 -4.73 10.44
CA ASP A 206 18.80 -3.37 9.93
C ASP A 206 17.73 -3.31 8.83
N ALA A 207 16.88 -2.29 8.88
CA ALA A 207 15.96 -1.98 7.79
C ALA A 207 16.70 -1.21 6.70
N ASP A 208 16.35 -1.47 5.44
CA ASP A 208 16.88 -0.71 4.31
C ASP A 208 16.56 0.78 4.45
N GLU A 209 17.53 1.65 4.19
CA GLU A 209 17.27 3.08 4.05
C GLU A 209 16.44 3.33 2.78
N VAL A 210 15.47 4.24 2.87
CA VAL A 210 14.56 4.54 1.75
C VAL A 210 14.50 6.03 1.47
N ASP A 211 14.49 6.35 0.18
CA ASP A 211 14.35 7.73 -0.29
C ASP A 211 12.98 8.31 0.06
N ARG A 212 12.92 9.64 0.15
CA ARG A 212 11.70 10.36 0.47
C ARG A 212 11.46 11.42 -0.58
N THR A 213 10.30 11.39 -1.21
CA THR A 213 9.89 12.39 -2.20
C THR A 213 8.60 13.03 -1.73
N SER A 214 8.66 14.29 -1.29
CA SER A 214 7.48 14.99 -0.80
C SER A 214 6.81 15.82 -1.90
N LEU A 215 5.48 15.80 -1.97
CA LEU A 215 4.73 16.65 -2.90
C LEU A 215 5.03 18.14 -2.68
N LYS A 216 5.32 18.54 -1.44
CA LYS A 216 5.62 19.92 -1.06
C LYS A 216 6.94 20.44 -1.64
N ASN A 217 8.01 19.64 -1.55
CA ASN A 217 9.35 20.09 -1.93
C ASN A 217 9.75 19.60 -3.34
N GLU A 218 9.23 18.45 -3.76
CA GLU A 218 9.64 17.72 -4.96
C GLU A 218 8.42 17.36 -5.82
N ARG A 219 7.53 18.33 -6.01
CA ARG A 219 6.24 18.18 -6.70
C ARG A 219 6.33 17.36 -7.99
N GLU A 220 7.25 17.71 -8.88
CA GLU A 220 7.36 17.08 -10.20
C GLU A 220 7.80 15.62 -10.12
N ALA A 221 8.73 15.31 -9.22
CA ALA A 221 9.15 13.94 -8.95
C ALA A 221 8.03 13.13 -8.30
N PHE A 222 7.31 13.71 -7.33
CA PHE A 222 6.17 13.05 -6.69
C PHE A 222 5.05 12.76 -7.68
N LEU A 223 4.64 13.73 -8.49
CA LEU A 223 3.56 13.53 -9.47
C LEU A 223 3.97 12.53 -10.57
N ALA A 224 5.23 12.56 -11.01
CA ALA A 224 5.76 11.55 -11.93
C ALA A 224 5.69 10.13 -11.32
N ALA A 225 6.07 9.99 -10.05
CA ALA A 225 5.95 8.72 -9.36
C ALA A 225 4.47 8.30 -9.20
N LEU A 226 3.59 9.21 -8.78
CA LEU A 226 2.16 8.97 -8.60
C LEU A 226 1.51 8.35 -9.85
N THR A 227 1.87 8.84 -11.03
CA THR A 227 1.27 8.39 -12.31
C THR A 227 2.03 7.23 -12.96
N THR A 228 2.94 6.58 -12.23
CA THR A 228 3.68 5.41 -12.72
C THR A 228 2.94 4.10 -12.39
N ASP A 229 2.78 3.22 -13.38
CA ASP A 229 2.11 1.91 -13.27
C ASP A 229 0.82 1.93 -12.45
N GLY A 230 0.86 1.41 -11.24
CA GLY A 230 -0.26 1.35 -10.32
C GLY A 230 0.24 1.23 -8.89
N TRP A 231 -0.69 1.49 -8.00
CA TRP A 231 -0.52 1.31 -6.57
C TRP A 231 -1.49 0.26 -6.10
N PHE A 232 -1.27 -0.36 -4.96
CA PHE A 232 -2.22 -1.29 -4.41
C PHE A 232 -2.38 -1.10 -2.90
N THR A 233 -3.59 -1.42 -2.45
CA THR A 233 -3.97 -1.50 -1.05
C THR A 233 -4.50 -2.90 -0.80
N THR A 234 -4.16 -3.50 0.33
CA THR A 234 -4.79 -4.73 0.78
C THR A 234 -5.93 -4.40 1.73
N ASN A 235 -6.98 -5.21 1.69
CA ASN A 235 -8.04 -5.21 2.69
C ASN A 235 -8.38 -6.67 2.95
N TYR A 236 -8.41 -7.06 4.23
CA TYR A 236 -8.67 -8.43 4.67
C TYR A 236 -9.94 -9.02 4.06
N TYR A 237 -11.00 -8.22 3.89
CA TYR A 237 -12.32 -8.70 3.44
C TYR A 237 -12.53 -8.64 1.93
N SER A 238 -11.86 -7.73 1.22
CA SER A 238 -12.16 -7.44 -0.18
C SER A 238 -11.01 -7.72 -1.14
N GLY A 239 -9.92 -8.32 -0.66
CA GLY A 239 -8.74 -8.59 -1.47
C GLY A 239 -7.97 -7.33 -1.89
N PRO A 240 -6.90 -7.49 -2.69
CA PRO A 240 -6.09 -6.39 -3.15
C PRO A 240 -6.88 -5.52 -4.14
N THR A 241 -6.75 -4.20 -3.99
CA THR A 241 -7.27 -3.22 -4.95
C THR A 241 -6.10 -2.52 -5.60
N ILE A 242 -6.05 -2.51 -6.93
CA ILE A 242 -5.07 -1.75 -7.72
C ILE A 242 -5.66 -0.37 -7.99
N HIS A 243 -4.88 0.68 -7.80
CA HIS A 243 -5.21 2.09 -8.04
C HIS A 243 -4.28 2.65 -9.11
N ARG A 244 -4.81 3.00 -10.27
CA ARG A 244 -4.07 3.60 -11.38
C ARG A 244 -4.38 5.09 -11.45
N PHE A 245 -3.43 5.94 -11.06
CA PHE A 245 -3.54 7.38 -11.27
C PHE A 245 -3.14 7.69 -12.72
N ARG A 246 -4.12 8.10 -13.52
CA ARG A 246 -3.93 8.46 -14.93
C ARG A 246 -4.23 9.92 -15.14
N PRO A 247 -3.28 10.74 -15.61
CA PRO A 247 -3.57 12.05 -16.18
C PRO A 247 -4.53 11.88 -17.36
N ILE A 248 -5.55 12.73 -17.47
CA ILE A 248 -6.49 12.69 -18.61
C ILE A 248 -6.68 14.09 -19.19
N GLU A 249 -7.09 15.05 -18.36
CA GLU A 249 -7.33 16.42 -18.79
C GLU A 249 -6.05 17.27 -18.78
N SER A 250 -5.14 17.00 -17.84
CA SER A 250 -3.84 17.67 -17.73
C SER A 250 -2.86 16.82 -16.92
N GLU A 251 -1.58 17.18 -16.88
CA GLU A 251 -0.59 16.55 -16.00
C GLU A 251 -0.96 16.63 -14.50
N LEU A 252 -1.90 17.50 -14.14
CA LEU A 252 -2.33 17.74 -12.76
C LEU A 252 -3.75 17.24 -12.48
N LYS A 253 -4.43 16.62 -13.46
CA LYS A 253 -5.82 16.21 -13.33
C LYS A 253 -6.13 14.98 -14.16
N GLY A 254 -6.86 14.04 -13.56
CA GLY A 254 -7.25 12.83 -14.26
C GLY A 254 -8.15 11.92 -13.45
N ARG A 255 -7.94 10.61 -13.58
CA ARG A 255 -8.72 9.58 -12.88
C ARG A 255 -7.84 8.67 -12.05
N VAL A 256 -8.32 8.31 -10.87
CA VAL A 256 -7.84 7.15 -10.12
C VAL A 256 -8.77 6.03 -10.50
N ILE A 257 -8.28 5.05 -11.22
CA ILE A 257 -9.03 3.88 -11.66
C ILE A 257 -8.74 2.74 -10.68
N GLN A 258 -9.78 2.17 -10.09
CA GLN A 258 -9.66 1.15 -9.05
C GLN A 258 -10.08 -0.19 -9.63
N ILE A 259 -9.17 -1.18 -9.56
CA ILE A 259 -9.35 -2.50 -10.16
C ILE A 259 -9.30 -3.57 -9.07
N ARG A 260 -10.27 -4.49 -9.10
CA ARG A 260 -10.30 -5.73 -8.29
C ARG A 260 -10.61 -6.89 -9.21
N ASP A 261 -9.90 -8.00 -9.07
CA ASP A 261 -10.10 -9.20 -9.90
C ASP A 261 -10.13 -8.92 -11.42
N ASN A 262 -9.30 -7.97 -11.86
CA ASN A 262 -9.23 -7.45 -13.24
C ASN A 262 -10.48 -6.69 -13.75
N GLU A 263 -11.40 -6.36 -12.85
CA GLU A 263 -12.62 -5.61 -13.12
C GLU A 263 -12.53 -4.16 -12.61
N LEU A 264 -13.25 -3.25 -13.25
CA LEU A 264 -13.31 -1.85 -12.85
C LEU A 264 -14.24 -1.76 -11.65
N TYR A 265 -13.65 -1.71 -10.46
CA TYR A 265 -14.37 -1.67 -9.21
C TYR A 265 -14.97 -0.29 -8.95
N SER A 266 -14.18 0.76 -9.17
CA SER A 266 -14.59 2.15 -8.96
C SER A 266 -13.59 3.10 -9.61
N TRP A 267 -13.91 4.38 -9.59
CA TRP A 267 -13.00 5.42 -10.05
C TRP A 267 -13.32 6.74 -9.35
N SER A 268 -12.38 7.68 -9.38
CA SER A 268 -12.58 9.04 -8.90
C SER A 268 -11.76 10.03 -9.70
N VAL A 269 -12.22 11.28 -9.77
CA VAL A 269 -11.40 12.38 -10.31
C VAL A 269 -10.30 12.69 -9.30
N TRP A 270 -9.05 12.80 -9.74
CA TRP A 270 -8.00 13.42 -8.93
C TRP A 270 -7.55 14.73 -9.55
N GLU A 271 -7.20 15.69 -8.71
CA GLU A 271 -6.72 17.00 -9.13
C GLU A 271 -5.72 17.55 -8.11
N TYR A 272 -4.54 17.94 -8.60
CA TYR A 272 -3.58 18.71 -7.83
C TYR A 272 -3.81 20.21 -8.07
N SER A 273 -3.89 20.98 -6.99
CA SER A 273 -4.03 22.44 -7.03
C SER A 273 -2.68 23.12 -6.79
N PRO A 274 -2.05 23.75 -7.80
CA PRO A 274 -0.78 24.46 -7.62
C PRO A 274 -0.86 25.62 -6.63
N GLY A 275 -2.03 26.25 -6.51
CA GLY A 275 -2.23 27.41 -5.63
C GLY A 275 -2.26 27.06 -4.15
N THR A 276 -2.72 25.86 -3.81
CA THR A 276 -2.83 25.39 -2.41
C THR A 276 -1.83 24.30 -2.06
N GLY A 277 -1.22 23.65 -3.05
CA GLY A 277 -0.34 22.48 -2.87
C GLY A 277 -1.09 21.21 -2.47
N THR A 278 -2.42 21.22 -2.51
CA THR A 278 -3.27 20.10 -2.09
C THR A 278 -3.59 19.19 -3.26
N ILE A 279 -3.80 17.91 -2.98
CA ILE A 279 -4.35 16.95 -3.94
C ILE A 279 -5.76 16.54 -3.49
N LYS A 280 -6.71 16.57 -4.41
CA LYS A 280 -8.08 16.13 -4.18
C LYS A 280 -8.29 14.82 -4.93
N VAL A 281 -8.87 13.82 -4.28
CA VAL A 281 -9.29 12.56 -4.92
C VAL A 281 -10.76 12.33 -4.56
N GLY A 282 -11.63 12.36 -5.57
CA GLY A 282 -13.08 12.32 -5.38
C GLY A 282 -13.54 13.48 -4.50
N TYR A 283 -14.03 13.16 -3.31
CA TYR A 283 -14.48 14.15 -2.32
C TYR A 283 -13.41 14.47 -1.25
N THR A 284 -12.37 13.65 -1.15
CA THR A 284 -11.32 13.79 -0.13
C THR A 284 -10.26 14.80 -0.59
N THR A 285 -9.87 15.70 0.31
CA THR A 285 -8.80 16.67 0.05
C THR A 285 -7.64 16.40 0.99
N TYR A 286 -6.49 16.05 0.42
CA TYR A 286 -5.27 15.83 1.16
C TYR A 286 -4.42 17.10 1.15
N THR A 287 -4.00 17.48 2.35
CA THR A 287 -3.18 18.67 2.61
C THR A 287 -1.70 18.43 2.33
N GLY A 288 -1.29 17.17 2.22
CA GLY A 288 0.06 16.76 1.84
C GLY A 288 0.10 15.34 1.30
N ALA A 289 1.20 15.05 0.61
CA ALA A 289 1.53 13.70 0.15
C ALA A 289 3.05 13.50 0.21
N ILE A 290 3.48 12.27 0.52
CA ILE A 290 4.89 11.88 0.53
C ILE A 290 5.02 10.44 0.03
N LEU A 291 6.04 10.19 -0.77
CA LEU A 291 6.49 8.85 -1.14
C LEU A 291 7.68 8.52 -0.23
N VAL A 292 7.60 7.41 0.49
CA VAL A 292 8.68 6.90 1.36
C VAL A 292 9.06 5.52 0.84
N GLY A 293 10.19 5.49 0.15
CA GLY A 293 10.59 4.41 -0.74
C GLY A 293 9.52 4.16 -1.78
N ASP A 294 8.65 3.23 -1.44
CA ASP A 294 7.84 2.51 -2.38
C ASP A 294 6.36 2.48 -1.90
N THR A 295 6.08 3.31 -0.89
CA THR A 295 4.79 3.56 -0.24
C THR A 295 4.44 5.04 -0.29
N ILE A 296 3.29 5.39 -0.87
CA ILE A 296 2.69 6.72 -0.74
C ILE A 296 1.95 6.81 0.59
N ALA A 297 2.09 7.96 1.24
CA ALA A 297 1.19 8.45 2.27
C ALA A 297 0.54 9.75 1.83
N PHE A 298 -0.79 9.81 1.85
CA PHE A 298 -1.55 11.05 1.80
C PHE A 298 -1.99 11.45 3.21
N VAL A 299 -2.14 12.76 3.49
CA VAL A 299 -2.62 13.24 4.79
C VAL A 299 -3.75 14.25 4.64
N GLU A 300 -4.87 13.97 5.32
CA GLU A 300 -6.02 14.88 5.44
C GLU A 300 -5.75 16.02 6.44
N SER A 301 -6.59 17.06 6.44
CA SER A 301 -6.50 18.14 7.42
C SER A 301 -6.75 17.68 8.87
N SER A 302 -7.42 16.54 9.05
CA SER A 302 -7.62 15.91 10.37
C SER A 302 -6.35 15.23 10.91
N GLY A 303 -5.31 15.05 10.08
CA GLY A 303 -4.12 14.27 10.40
C GLY A 303 -4.25 12.78 10.06
N ASN A 304 -5.43 12.32 9.61
CA ASN A 304 -5.59 10.95 9.11
C ASN A 304 -4.72 10.74 7.88
N GLN A 305 -4.12 9.56 7.78
CA GLN A 305 -3.26 9.19 6.67
C GLN A 305 -3.84 8.00 5.90
N GLU A 306 -3.69 8.04 4.59
CA GLU A 306 -4.04 6.94 3.69
C GLU A 306 -2.79 6.47 2.94
N PHE A 307 -2.57 5.15 2.90
CA PHE A 307 -1.35 4.55 2.38
C PHE A 307 -1.60 3.70 1.14
N TYR A 308 -0.63 3.71 0.23
CA TYR A 308 -0.66 2.93 -0.99
C TYR A 308 0.73 2.38 -1.28
N ARG A 309 0.87 1.07 -1.50
CA ARG A 309 2.16 0.47 -1.88
C ARG A 309 2.25 0.40 -3.40
N ARG A 310 3.44 0.57 -3.96
CA ARG A 310 3.69 0.38 -5.39
C ARG A 310 3.32 -1.04 -5.83
N LEU A 311 2.64 -1.17 -6.97
CA LEU A 311 2.29 -2.48 -7.54
C LEU A 311 3.55 -3.31 -7.80
N PRO A 312 3.69 -4.52 -7.24
CA PRO A 312 4.85 -5.37 -7.46
C PRO A 312 4.94 -5.82 -8.92
N GLY A 313 6.15 -5.81 -9.48
CA GLY A 313 6.39 -6.28 -10.86
C GLY A 313 5.84 -5.36 -11.95
N GLY A 314 5.54 -4.10 -11.63
CA GLY A 314 5.20 -3.08 -12.63
C GLY A 314 6.37 -2.77 -13.58
N GLU A 315 6.06 -2.25 -14.77
CA GLU A 315 7.04 -1.93 -15.82
C GLU A 315 7.76 -0.57 -15.59
N ASN A 316 7.43 0.10 -14.49
CA ASN A 316 7.79 1.47 -14.13
C ASN A 316 7.47 2.48 -15.24
N HIS A 317 6.36 2.29 -15.95
CA HIS A 317 5.92 3.18 -17.00
C HIS A 317 5.22 4.42 -16.42
N ARG A 318 5.75 5.61 -16.70
CA ARG A 318 5.13 6.88 -16.33
C ARG A 318 4.06 7.27 -17.36
N PHE A 319 2.82 7.40 -16.90
CA PHE A 319 1.72 7.92 -17.70
C PHE A 319 1.65 9.45 -17.65
N THR A 320 1.38 10.04 -18.81
CA THR A 320 1.25 11.48 -19.10
C THR A 320 0.03 11.71 -19.97
N VAL A 321 -0.36 12.97 -20.19
CA VAL A 321 -1.44 13.26 -21.16
C VAL A 321 -1.05 12.92 -22.61
N GLY A 322 0.24 12.70 -22.88
CA GLY A 322 0.72 12.21 -24.18
C GLY A 322 0.28 10.78 -24.48
N ASP A 323 -0.06 10.00 -23.46
CA ASP A 323 -0.53 8.62 -23.57
C ASP A 323 -2.07 8.54 -23.70
N VAL A 324 -2.74 9.69 -23.81
CA VAL A 324 -4.21 9.80 -23.81
C VAL A 324 -4.72 10.24 -25.18
N VAL A 325 -5.65 9.48 -25.74
CA VAL A 325 -6.37 9.85 -26.97
C VAL A 325 -7.66 10.58 -26.61
N GLY A 326 -7.66 11.91 -26.71
CA GLY A 326 -8.85 12.74 -26.51
C GLY A 326 -9.57 13.10 -27.82
N VAL A 327 -10.89 12.87 -27.89
CA VAL A 327 -11.72 13.13 -29.08
C VAL A 327 -13.02 13.86 -28.69
N PRO A 328 -13.34 15.00 -29.32
CA PRO A 328 -14.67 15.60 -29.20
C PRO A 328 -15.75 14.67 -29.73
N LEU A 329 -16.83 14.47 -28.98
CA LEU A 329 -17.98 13.65 -29.35
C LEU A 329 -18.85 14.37 -30.38
N SER A 330 -18.35 14.47 -31.62
CA SER A 330 -18.98 15.19 -32.72
C SER A 330 -19.13 14.36 -33.99
N GLU A 331 -20.00 14.80 -34.88
CA GLU A 331 -20.27 14.17 -36.17
C GLU A 331 -19.00 14.04 -37.03
N THR A 332 -18.10 15.02 -36.94
CA THR A 332 -16.83 15.05 -37.68
C THR A 332 -15.82 13.99 -37.23
N ASN A 333 -15.99 13.45 -36.01
CA ASN A 333 -15.06 12.48 -35.42
C ASN A 333 -15.67 11.08 -35.32
N ILE A 334 -16.83 10.84 -35.96
CA ILE A 334 -17.64 9.67 -35.67
C ILE A 334 -16.95 8.34 -35.96
N ASP A 335 -16.12 8.27 -37.00
CA ASP A 335 -15.34 7.08 -37.31
C ASP A 335 -14.35 6.75 -36.19
N LYS A 336 -13.69 7.76 -35.63
CA LYS A 336 -12.76 7.59 -34.51
C LYS A 336 -13.49 7.24 -33.22
N ILE A 337 -14.64 7.86 -32.94
CA ILE A 337 -15.48 7.55 -31.78
C ILE A 337 -15.94 6.08 -31.84
N SER A 338 -16.47 5.66 -33.00
CA SER A 338 -16.91 4.28 -33.24
C SER A 338 -15.75 3.29 -33.11
N SER A 339 -14.56 3.63 -33.60
CA SER A 339 -13.36 2.80 -33.44
C SER A 339 -12.94 2.66 -31.97
N ILE A 340 -12.93 3.75 -31.19
CA ILE A 340 -12.60 3.69 -29.76
C ILE A 340 -13.65 2.88 -28.99
N LEU A 341 -14.93 3.07 -29.28
CA LEU A 341 -16.03 2.38 -28.61
C LEU A 341 -16.34 0.98 -29.19
N ASN A 342 -15.50 0.49 -30.11
CA ASN A 342 -15.62 -0.86 -30.63
C ASN A 342 -15.22 -1.88 -29.54
N GLY A 343 -15.98 -2.97 -29.47
CA GLY A 343 -15.80 -4.05 -28.51
C GLY A 343 -16.69 -3.92 -27.28
N GLN A 344 -16.25 -4.58 -26.21
CA GLN A 344 -16.98 -4.69 -24.95
C GLN A 344 -16.23 -4.00 -23.82
N PHE A 345 -17.01 -3.44 -22.89
CA PHE A 345 -16.50 -2.76 -21.72
C PHE A 345 -17.23 -3.22 -20.47
N GLN A 346 -16.65 -2.97 -19.30
CA GLN A 346 -17.26 -3.22 -18.01
C GLN A 346 -17.06 -2.05 -17.04
N SER A 347 -17.98 -1.95 -16.09
CA SER A 347 -17.96 -0.98 -14.99
C SER A 347 -18.77 -1.55 -13.83
N GLY A 348 -18.08 -1.98 -12.79
CA GLY A 348 -18.61 -2.87 -11.76
C GLY A 348 -19.12 -4.17 -12.38
N GLU A 349 -20.28 -4.64 -11.93
CA GLU A 349 -20.91 -5.88 -12.39
C GLU A 349 -21.56 -5.76 -13.78
N TYR A 350 -21.51 -4.58 -14.42
CA TYR A 350 -22.19 -4.32 -15.67
C TYR A 350 -21.25 -4.37 -16.87
N VAL A 351 -21.76 -4.97 -17.94
CA VAL A 351 -21.09 -5.08 -19.23
C VAL A 351 -21.79 -4.18 -20.25
N TYR A 352 -21.01 -3.55 -21.11
CA TYR A 352 -21.44 -2.54 -22.06
C TYR A 352 -20.93 -2.84 -23.46
N THR A 353 -21.80 -2.68 -24.45
CA THR A 353 -21.45 -2.67 -25.88
C THR A 353 -22.14 -1.50 -26.58
N PHE A 354 -21.52 -1.02 -27.65
CA PHE A 354 -22.01 0.07 -28.49
C PHE A 354 -22.25 -0.45 -29.90
N ASP A 355 -23.52 -0.55 -30.30
CA ASP A 355 -23.91 -0.96 -31.65
C ASP A 355 -24.23 0.28 -32.48
N PHE A 356 -23.37 0.57 -33.46
CA PHE A 356 -23.47 1.75 -34.31
C PHE A 356 -24.27 1.43 -35.58
N SER A 357 -25.23 2.30 -35.94
CA SER A 357 -25.86 2.24 -37.26
C SER A 357 -24.87 2.55 -38.39
N ASP A 358 -25.25 2.30 -39.64
CA ASP A 358 -24.38 2.52 -40.82
C ASP A 358 -23.77 3.92 -40.91
N ASN A 359 -24.53 4.96 -40.53
CA ASN A 359 -24.05 6.34 -40.53
C ASN A 359 -23.25 6.70 -39.27
N LYS A 360 -23.19 5.79 -38.30
CA LYS A 360 -22.51 5.89 -36.99
C LYS A 360 -22.95 7.03 -36.08
N LEU A 361 -23.80 7.95 -36.54
CA LEU A 361 -24.29 9.09 -35.74
C LEU A 361 -25.33 8.68 -34.70
N ASN A 362 -25.83 7.45 -34.76
CA ASN A 362 -26.79 6.90 -33.81
C ASN A 362 -26.61 5.38 -33.72
N GLY A 363 -27.25 4.78 -32.73
CA GLY A 363 -27.17 3.36 -32.47
C GLY A 363 -27.77 3.01 -31.12
N TYR A 364 -27.28 1.93 -30.52
CA TYR A 364 -27.72 1.46 -29.21
C TYR A 364 -26.55 1.23 -28.27
N VAL A 365 -26.74 1.61 -27.00
CA VAL A 365 -25.90 1.18 -25.88
C VAL A 365 -26.62 0.05 -25.17
N HIS A 366 -25.92 -1.04 -24.92
CA HIS A 366 -26.45 -2.18 -24.16
C HIS A 366 -25.82 -2.21 -22.77
N LYS A 367 -26.62 -2.28 -21.71
CA LYS A 367 -26.25 -2.49 -20.30
C LYS A 367 -27.38 -3.25 -19.61
N PHE A 368 -27.54 -4.54 -19.89
CA PHE A 368 -28.75 -5.36 -19.61
C PHE A 368 -30.04 -4.84 -20.27
N THR A 369 -30.34 -3.55 -20.17
CA THR A 369 -31.29 -2.81 -21.00
C THR A 369 -30.58 -2.24 -22.22
N THR A 370 -31.37 -1.91 -23.25
CA THR A 370 -30.88 -1.32 -24.49
C THR A 370 -31.46 0.06 -24.61
N GLU A 371 -30.60 1.08 -24.72
CA GLU A 371 -31.03 2.47 -24.89
C GLU A 371 -30.39 3.07 -26.14
N PRO A 372 -31.16 3.79 -26.98
CA PRO A 372 -30.58 4.44 -28.15
C PRO A 372 -29.61 5.54 -27.74
N PHE A 373 -28.58 5.77 -28.56
CA PHE A 373 -27.73 6.94 -28.46
C PHE A 373 -27.76 7.76 -29.75
N LYS A 374 -27.39 9.03 -29.64
CA LYS A 374 -27.17 9.94 -30.77
C LYS A 374 -25.95 10.82 -30.54
N VAL A 375 -25.22 11.09 -31.62
CA VAL A 375 -24.16 12.09 -31.71
C VAL A 375 -24.65 13.18 -32.65
N ILE A 376 -24.93 14.37 -32.12
CA ILE A 376 -25.40 15.51 -32.91
C ILE A 376 -24.66 16.76 -32.43
N GLY A 377 -24.12 17.54 -33.37
CA GLY A 377 -23.25 18.65 -33.05
C GLY A 377 -21.98 18.17 -32.33
N ASN A 378 -21.78 18.59 -31.08
CA ASN A 378 -20.63 18.24 -30.24
C ASN A 378 -21.04 17.44 -28.99
N LYS A 379 -22.09 16.62 -29.11
CA LYS A 379 -22.66 15.94 -27.95
C LYS A 379 -23.12 14.52 -28.28
N PHE A 380 -22.67 13.59 -27.46
CA PHE A 380 -23.24 12.26 -27.30
C PHE A 380 -24.37 12.31 -26.26
N THR A 381 -25.50 11.69 -26.57
CA THR A 381 -26.67 11.62 -25.68
C THR A 381 -27.18 10.19 -25.61
N ASN A 382 -27.29 9.66 -24.39
CA ASN A 382 -27.83 8.34 -24.11
C ASN A 382 -28.32 8.29 -22.65
N ASN A 383 -29.30 7.43 -22.33
CA ASN A 383 -29.84 7.33 -20.97
C ASN A 383 -28.98 6.49 -20.02
N ILE A 384 -28.15 5.57 -20.56
CA ILE A 384 -27.27 4.71 -19.76
C ILE A 384 -25.98 5.46 -19.38
N ILE A 385 -25.29 6.03 -20.36
CA ILE A 385 -24.03 6.77 -20.16
C ILE A 385 -24.30 8.24 -19.79
N GLY A 386 -25.42 8.81 -20.23
CA GLY A 386 -25.71 10.22 -20.05
C GLY A 386 -25.17 11.08 -21.21
N ASN A 387 -25.19 12.39 -20.95
CA ASN A 387 -24.77 13.41 -21.89
C ASN A 387 -23.27 13.67 -21.76
N SER A 388 -22.53 13.60 -22.87
CA SER A 388 -21.09 13.85 -22.87
C SER A 388 -20.62 14.60 -24.12
N GLU A 389 -19.58 15.43 -23.98
CA GLU A 389 -19.01 16.23 -25.06
C GLU A 389 -17.62 15.74 -25.50
N ARG A 390 -16.92 15.01 -24.63
CA ARG A 390 -15.60 14.44 -24.93
C ARG A 390 -15.51 12.99 -24.52
N LEU A 391 -14.71 12.26 -25.30
CA LEU A 391 -14.28 10.90 -25.03
C LEU A 391 -12.76 10.90 -24.92
N TRP A 392 -12.23 10.28 -23.87
CA TRP A 392 -10.81 9.95 -23.77
C TRP A 392 -10.61 8.45 -23.73
N ALA A 393 -9.50 7.99 -24.28
CA ALA A 393 -9.02 6.62 -24.15
C ALA A 393 -7.56 6.63 -23.66
N VAL A 394 -7.25 5.75 -22.71
CA VAL A 394 -5.90 5.55 -22.15
C VAL A 394 -5.81 4.10 -21.68
N GLU A 395 -4.78 3.36 -22.12
CA GLU A 395 -4.67 1.91 -21.88
C GLU A 395 -5.96 1.15 -22.28
N ASP A 396 -6.50 0.38 -21.34
CA ASP A 396 -7.76 -0.35 -21.42
C ASP A 396 -8.95 0.47 -20.91
N ILE A 397 -8.85 1.79 -20.77
CA ILE A 397 -9.88 2.64 -20.16
C ILE A 397 -10.43 3.64 -21.17
N VAL A 398 -11.76 3.82 -21.15
CA VAL A 398 -12.45 4.91 -21.84
C VAL A 398 -13.22 5.77 -20.85
N VAL A 399 -13.20 7.09 -21.08
CA VAL A 399 -13.79 8.08 -20.17
C VAL A 399 -14.68 9.03 -20.95
N PHE A 400 -15.94 9.15 -20.53
CA PHE A 400 -16.92 10.10 -21.04
C PHE A 400 -17.03 11.28 -20.07
N ASP A 401 -16.53 12.45 -20.47
CA ASP A 401 -16.40 13.64 -19.62
C ASP A 401 -15.82 13.29 -18.21
N GLU A 402 -16.33 13.91 -17.16
CA GLU A 402 -15.97 13.57 -15.78
C GLU A 402 -16.91 12.53 -15.14
N ARG A 403 -17.75 11.86 -15.94
CA ARG A 403 -18.95 11.18 -15.41
C ARG A 403 -18.95 9.68 -15.52
N ASN A 404 -18.34 9.10 -16.55
CA ASN A 404 -18.33 7.65 -16.71
C ASN A 404 -16.97 7.16 -17.16
N VAL A 405 -16.48 6.14 -16.47
CA VAL A 405 -15.29 5.40 -16.81
C VAL A 405 -15.72 3.97 -17.08
N LEU A 406 -15.29 3.42 -18.21
CA LEU A 406 -15.47 2.03 -18.56
C LEU A 406 -14.09 1.42 -18.83
N LYS A 407 -13.88 0.18 -18.42
CA LYS A 407 -12.68 -0.59 -18.72
C LYS A 407 -13.01 -1.60 -19.81
N ARG A 408 -12.14 -1.74 -20.81
CA ARG A 408 -12.26 -2.78 -21.84
C ARG A 408 -12.31 -4.13 -21.15
N ASP A 409 -13.32 -4.89 -21.52
CA ASP A 409 -13.53 -6.20 -20.96
C ASP A 409 -12.76 -7.23 -21.77
N THR A 410 -11.74 -7.82 -21.14
CA THR A 410 -10.92 -8.88 -21.72
C THR A 410 -11.34 -10.26 -21.21
N GLN A 411 -12.45 -10.37 -20.49
CA GLN A 411 -13.00 -11.66 -20.06
C GLN A 411 -13.86 -12.28 -21.17
N LYS A 412 -14.14 -13.58 -21.02
CA LYS A 412 -15.00 -14.34 -21.94
C LYS A 412 -16.47 -14.11 -21.54
N VAL A 413 -17.08 -13.05 -22.05
CA VAL A 413 -18.43 -12.63 -21.65
C VAL A 413 -19.42 -12.70 -22.81
N TRP A 414 -20.69 -12.93 -22.47
CA TRP A 414 -21.75 -13.32 -23.39
C TRP A 414 -22.98 -12.43 -23.22
N LEU A 415 -23.00 -11.26 -23.87
CA LEU A 415 -24.25 -10.51 -24.06
C LEU A 415 -25.03 -10.98 -25.31
N GLN A 416 -24.43 -11.86 -26.11
CA GLN A 416 -24.99 -12.41 -27.35
C GLN A 416 -24.76 -13.93 -27.40
N SER A 417 -25.65 -14.65 -28.10
CA SER A 417 -25.50 -16.09 -28.32
C SER A 417 -24.51 -16.35 -29.46
N ILE A 418 -23.22 -16.47 -29.14
CA ILE A 418 -22.13 -16.75 -30.10
C ILE A 418 -21.57 -18.17 -29.89
N SER A 419 -20.54 -18.58 -30.63
CA SER A 419 -19.80 -19.83 -30.37
C SER A 419 -18.64 -19.61 -29.39
N ASN A 420 -18.08 -20.70 -28.84
CA ASN A 420 -16.90 -20.61 -27.99
C ASN A 420 -15.68 -20.05 -28.74
N GLU A 421 -15.52 -20.46 -30.01
CA GLU A 421 -14.45 -19.99 -30.88
C GLU A 421 -14.60 -18.49 -31.20
N GLU A 422 -15.83 -18.03 -31.49
CA GLU A 422 -16.13 -16.61 -31.75
C GLU A 422 -15.84 -15.76 -30.50
N SER A 423 -16.19 -16.25 -29.32
CA SER A 423 -15.94 -15.57 -28.05
C SER A 423 -14.43 -15.45 -27.74
N GLU A 424 -13.65 -16.49 -28.01
CA GLU A 424 -12.19 -16.47 -27.85
C GLU A 424 -11.52 -15.49 -28.81
N ALA A 425 -12.00 -15.42 -30.06
CA ALA A 425 -11.52 -14.45 -31.04
C ALA A 425 -11.79 -13.00 -30.60
N LEU A 426 -13.00 -12.72 -30.09
CA LEU A 426 -13.33 -11.39 -29.55
C LEU A 426 -12.53 -11.04 -28.29
N GLN A 427 -12.28 -12.02 -27.41
CA GLN A 427 -11.43 -11.84 -26.25
C GLN A 427 -10.01 -11.45 -26.66
N GLN A 428 -9.44 -12.15 -27.65
CA GLN A 428 -8.10 -11.83 -28.15
C GLN A 428 -8.08 -10.45 -28.80
N GLN A 429 -9.08 -10.11 -29.60
CA GLN A 429 -9.20 -8.77 -30.18
C GLN A 429 -9.27 -7.67 -29.11
N ALA A 430 -9.97 -7.89 -28.00
CA ALA A 430 -10.04 -6.94 -26.89
C ALA A 430 -8.68 -6.79 -26.17
N LYS A 431 -7.93 -7.88 -26.03
CA LYS A 431 -6.55 -7.86 -25.49
C LYS A 431 -5.61 -7.10 -26.42
N ASP A 432 -5.63 -7.42 -27.72
CA ASP A 432 -4.79 -6.79 -28.74
C ASP A 432 -5.11 -5.28 -28.83
N ALA A 433 -6.39 -4.91 -28.81
CA ALA A 433 -6.80 -3.51 -28.80
C ALA A 433 -6.33 -2.77 -27.54
N SER A 434 -6.34 -3.43 -26.38
CA SER A 434 -5.85 -2.82 -25.13
C SER A 434 -4.34 -2.62 -25.14
N GLN A 435 -3.60 -3.53 -25.78
CA GLN A 435 -2.15 -3.43 -25.95
C GLN A 435 -1.76 -2.38 -27.00
N SER A 436 -2.48 -2.26 -28.10
CA SER A 436 -2.17 -1.26 -29.14
C SER A 436 -2.33 0.19 -28.63
N PHE A 437 -3.18 0.45 -27.63
CA PHE A 437 -3.24 1.77 -26.98
C PHE A 437 -1.98 2.12 -26.15
N LEU A 438 -1.16 1.13 -25.77
CA LEU A 438 0.13 1.35 -25.11
C LEU A 438 1.26 1.62 -26.12
N GLU A 439 1.06 1.25 -27.38
CA GLU A 439 2.02 1.51 -28.44
C GLU A 439 1.99 3.00 -28.80
N LYS A 440 3.11 3.68 -28.55
CA LYS A 440 3.27 5.08 -28.95
C LYS A 440 3.41 5.13 -30.47
N HIS A 441 2.62 5.98 -31.11
CA HIS A 441 2.74 6.27 -32.53
C HIS A 441 2.86 7.77 -32.74
N VAL A 442 3.78 8.20 -33.61
CA VAL A 442 3.80 9.59 -34.07
C VAL A 442 2.80 9.71 -35.22
N VAL A 443 1.84 10.63 -35.10
CA VAL A 443 0.80 10.85 -36.11
C VAL A 443 0.92 12.23 -36.73
N VAL A 444 0.95 12.29 -38.07
CA VAL A 444 0.81 13.54 -38.82
C VAL A 444 -0.67 13.77 -39.11
N ARG A 445 -1.24 14.83 -38.53
CA ARG A 445 -2.62 15.25 -38.76
C ARG A 445 -2.72 16.29 -39.87
N ILE A 446 -3.45 15.97 -40.92
CA ILE A 446 -3.70 16.83 -42.08
C ILE A 446 -5.16 17.28 -42.06
N ARG A 447 -5.41 18.59 -42.06
CA ARG A 447 -6.76 19.15 -42.23
C ARG A 447 -6.97 19.53 -43.69
N THR A 448 -7.95 18.92 -44.35
CA THR A 448 -8.31 19.20 -45.75
C THR A 448 -9.18 20.44 -45.87
N LYS A 449 -9.30 20.99 -47.09
CA LYS A 449 -10.07 22.22 -47.35
C LYS A 449 -11.56 22.11 -47.03
N ASP A 450 -12.11 20.90 -47.08
CA ASP A 450 -13.50 20.59 -46.70
C ASP A 450 -13.68 20.38 -45.18
N GLY A 451 -12.61 20.59 -44.38
CA GLY A 451 -12.64 20.49 -42.93
C GLY A 451 -12.47 19.07 -42.39
N LYS A 452 -12.34 18.05 -43.27
CA LYS A 452 -12.03 16.69 -42.85
C LYS A 452 -10.60 16.63 -42.31
N THR A 453 -10.38 15.64 -41.45
CA THR A 453 -9.07 15.39 -40.83
C THR A 453 -8.59 14.02 -41.30
N ILE A 454 -7.36 13.96 -41.78
CA ILE A 454 -6.65 12.74 -42.16
C ILE A 454 -5.50 12.58 -41.18
N ASP A 455 -5.49 11.48 -40.44
CA ASP A 455 -4.39 11.11 -39.55
C ASP A 455 -3.52 10.07 -40.26
N VAL A 456 -2.22 10.35 -40.39
CA VAL A 456 -1.23 9.43 -40.98
C VAL A 456 -0.27 8.99 -39.89
N GLU A 457 -0.29 7.70 -39.55
CA GLU A 457 0.66 7.12 -38.61
C GLU A 457 2.03 6.99 -39.26
N LEU A 458 3.05 7.51 -38.57
CA LEU A 458 4.45 7.33 -38.94
C LEU A 458 4.97 6.03 -38.32
N PRO A 459 5.88 5.31 -38.98
CA PRO A 459 6.48 4.09 -38.47
C PRO A 459 7.58 4.39 -37.42
N VAL A 460 7.29 5.29 -36.48
CA VAL A 460 8.16 5.67 -35.36
C VAL A 460 7.33 5.82 -34.09
N SER A 461 7.90 5.43 -32.96
CA SER A 461 7.21 5.42 -31.68
C SER A 461 7.42 6.70 -30.85
N SER A 462 8.38 7.54 -31.21
CA SER A 462 8.60 8.83 -30.56
C SER A 462 9.04 9.91 -31.54
N PHE A 463 8.65 11.15 -31.28
CA PHE A 463 9.15 12.31 -32.01
C PHE A 463 10.66 12.51 -31.80
N SER A 464 11.21 12.08 -30.66
CA SER A 464 12.66 12.11 -30.40
C SER A 464 13.47 11.30 -31.41
N ASP A 465 12.83 10.33 -32.05
CA ASP A 465 13.48 9.41 -32.97
C ASP A 465 13.45 9.96 -34.41
N ILE A 466 12.74 11.07 -34.62
CA ILE A 466 12.65 11.77 -35.90
C ILE A 466 13.76 12.82 -35.98
N VAL A 467 14.74 12.59 -36.86
CA VAL A 467 15.82 13.54 -37.13
C VAL A 467 15.39 14.63 -38.13
N ASP A 468 14.58 14.26 -39.13
CA ASP A 468 14.04 15.16 -40.15
C ASP A 468 12.66 14.68 -40.63
N LEU A 469 11.79 15.60 -41.02
CA LEU A 469 10.47 15.31 -41.59
C LEU A 469 10.22 16.21 -42.81
N THR A 470 10.29 15.62 -44.01
CA THR A 470 10.11 16.33 -45.28
C THR A 470 8.79 15.93 -45.95
N LEU A 471 7.97 16.93 -46.33
CA LEU A 471 6.75 16.74 -47.14
C LEU A 471 7.10 16.90 -48.62
N LEU A 472 7.05 15.80 -49.36
CA LEU A 472 7.24 15.79 -50.82
C LEU A 472 5.87 15.84 -51.50
N VAL A 473 5.73 16.75 -52.46
CA VAL A 473 4.54 16.87 -53.31
C VAL A 473 5.01 16.61 -54.74
N GLU A 474 4.46 15.58 -55.38
CA GLU A 474 4.69 15.28 -56.81
C GLU A 474 3.70 16.04 -57.71
#